data_AF-A0A8T2HIT9-F1
#
_entry.id   AF-A0A8T2HIT9-F1
#
_cell.length_a   1.000
_cell.length_b   1.000
_cell.length_c   1.000
_cell.angle_alpha   90.00
_cell.angle_beta   90.00
_cell.angle_gamma   90.00
#
_symmetry.space_group_name_H-M   'P 1'
#
loop_
_entity.id
_entity.type
_entity.pdbx_description
1 polymer ?
#
loop_
_entity_poly.entity_id
_entity_poly.type
_entity_poly.pdbx_seq_one_letter_code
_entity_poly.pdbx_strand_id
1 'polypeptide(L)'
;MMMRLVQVSSTESISSISASSARNGGVLYLKRGSVCVCRVLKPNKVALNSMILSAMRTCSISGFHTHLPKSSGSVSSRKRFSSTALSLITQTISPFAHPRSSVIVSSLLSPSDIPQKSEEWFALRKDKLTTSTFSTALGFWKGNRRAELWHEKVYDSDARVVEESARFAMNWGVQMESSAIERYKRIMGCEVGTMGFAIHSNEEFHWLGASPDGILDCFGILEVKCPYNKGKTETVLPWKKVPYYYMPQLQGQMEIMDREWVNLYCWTRNGSTVFRVMRDRSYWRIIHDVLREFWWESVIPAREALLLGKEDEEVKKYEPTSTHKRTKLAIAKSLNLAAESKLVCREIADHVEFF
;
A
#
# COMPACT_ATOMS: atom_id res chain seq x y z
N MET A 1 -1.88 -36.58 53.24
CA MET A 1 -1.81 -37.87 52.53
C MET A 1 -1.06 -37.62 51.22
N MET A 2 0.25 -37.33 51.19
CA MET A 2 1.46 -37.96 51.74
C MET A 2 1.86 -39.28 51.03
N MET A 3 2.97 -39.19 50.29
CA MET A 3 3.93 -40.26 49.89
C MET A 3 3.45 -41.27 48.82
N ARG A 4 4.29 -41.83 47.93
CA ARG A 4 5.74 -42.14 48.02
C ARG A 4 6.34 -42.48 46.64
N LEU A 5 7.65 -42.24 46.53
CA LEU A 5 8.59 -42.79 45.55
C LEU A 5 8.58 -44.34 45.52
N VAL A 6 8.99 -44.91 44.38
CA VAL A 6 9.80 -46.13 44.34
C VAL A 6 11.00 -45.88 43.42
N GLN A 7 12.19 -46.04 44.00
CA GLN A 7 13.50 -46.13 43.37
C GLN A 7 14.01 -47.53 43.72
N VAL A 8 14.60 -48.25 42.76
CA VAL A 8 15.40 -49.45 43.03
C VAL A 8 16.71 -49.36 42.25
N SER A 9 17.80 -49.48 42.99
CA SER A 9 19.21 -49.58 42.61
C SER A 9 19.52 -50.97 42.03
N SER A 10 20.62 -51.23 41.32
CA SER A 10 21.98 -51.30 41.89
C SER A 10 22.98 -51.87 40.86
N THR A 11 24.23 -51.36 40.93
CA THR A 11 25.55 -52.05 40.80
C THR A 11 25.90 -52.76 39.48
N GLU A 12 27.12 -52.74 38.91
CA GLU A 12 28.50 -52.55 39.40
C GLU A 12 29.44 -52.38 38.16
N SER A 13 30.38 -51.43 38.17
CA SER A 13 31.86 -51.56 38.31
C SER A 13 32.68 -51.79 37.01
N ILE A 14 33.42 -50.78 36.56
CA ILE A 14 34.90 -50.56 36.66
C ILE A 14 35.73 -51.31 35.60
N SER A 15 36.38 -50.56 34.70
CA SER A 15 37.86 -50.52 34.61
C SER A 15 38.34 -49.43 33.66
N SER A 16 39.18 -48.58 34.23
CA SER A 16 39.98 -47.51 33.66
C SER A 16 41.29 -48.03 33.07
N ILE A 17 41.79 -47.47 31.96
CA ILE A 17 43.23 -47.20 31.76
C ILE A 17 43.39 -45.84 31.06
N SER A 18 44.45 -45.16 31.47
CA SER A 18 44.72 -43.74 31.48
C SER A 18 45.80 -43.27 30.48
N ALA A 19 45.74 -41.96 30.18
CA ALA A 19 46.85 -41.02 29.92
C ALA A 19 47.62 -41.17 28.58
N SER A 20 48.10 -40.12 27.90
CA SER A 20 48.53 -38.79 28.35
C SER A 20 48.70 -37.81 27.15
N SER A 21 48.56 -36.49 27.43
CA SER A 21 49.46 -35.37 27.05
C SER A 21 49.89 -35.18 25.57
N ALA A 22 49.95 -34.00 24.94
CA ALA A 22 49.65 -32.60 25.26
C ALA A 22 49.87 -31.71 24.00
N ARG A 23 49.16 -30.56 23.98
CA ARG A 23 49.52 -29.24 23.43
C ARG A 23 49.52 -28.94 21.91
N ASN A 24 48.85 -27.80 21.66
CA ASN A 24 49.09 -26.71 20.70
C ASN A 24 48.59 -26.79 19.25
N GLY A 25 47.68 -25.85 18.94
CA GLY A 25 47.83 -25.01 17.74
C GLY A 25 46.70 -25.03 16.73
N GLY A 26 45.99 -23.90 16.60
CA GLY A 26 45.44 -23.43 15.32
C GLY A 26 44.07 -23.96 14.91
N VAL A 27 43.01 -23.22 15.25
CA VAL A 27 41.71 -23.35 14.59
C VAL A 27 41.73 -22.54 13.29
N LEU A 28 41.83 -23.24 12.17
CA LEU A 28 41.50 -22.75 10.82
C LEU A 28 40.25 -23.51 10.38
N TYR A 29 39.09 -22.86 10.38
CA TYR A 29 37.90 -23.37 9.69
C TYR A 29 37.54 -22.43 8.53
N LEU A 30 37.88 -22.89 7.34
CA LEU A 30 37.43 -22.33 6.07
C LEU A 30 36.05 -22.90 5.71
N LYS A 31 35.16 -21.98 5.34
CA LYS A 31 34.06 -22.09 4.35
C LYS A 31 33.07 -23.26 4.44
N ARG A 32 31.81 -22.91 4.72
CA ARG A 32 30.68 -23.34 3.88
C ARG A 32 29.81 -22.13 3.54
N GLY A 33 30.08 -21.54 2.37
CA GLY A 33 29.15 -20.63 1.72
C GLY A 33 28.05 -21.45 1.05
N SER A 34 26.80 -21.20 1.44
CA SER A 34 25.64 -21.76 0.76
C SER A 34 25.29 -20.84 -0.42
N VAL A 35 25.62 -21.26 -1.63
CA VAL A 35 25.24 -20.58 -2.88
C VAL A 35 23.81 -21.01 -3.20
N CYS A 36 22.86 -20.08 -3.09
CA CYS A 36 21.50 -20.28 -3.58
C CYS A 36 21.50 -20.10 -5.11
N VAL A 37 21.39 -21.20 -5.84
CA VAL A 37 21.26 -21.18 -7.30
C VAL A 37 19.79 -20.98 -7.65
N CYS A 38 19.38 -19.72 -7.85
CA CYS A 38 18.08 -19.41 -8.45
C CYS A 38 18.15 -19.66 -9.96
N ARG A 39 17.46 -20.72 -10.41
CA ARG A 39 17.22 -20.94 -11.85
C ARG A 39 16.38 -19.80 -12.40
N VAL A 40 16.95 -19.05 -13.34
CA VAL A 40 16.23 -18.08 -14.17
C VAL A 40 15.29 -18.85 -15.09
N LEU A 41 13.98 -18.79 -14.84
CA LEU A 41 12.97 -19.15 -15.83
C LEU A 41 12.70 -17.91 -16.70
N LYS A 42 13.03 -18.03 -17.99
CA LYS A 42 12.66 -17.03 -19.00
C LYS A 42 11.14 -17.06 -19.23
N PRO A 43 10.46 -15.92 -19.41
CA PRO A 43 9.06 -15.91 -19.79
C PRO A 43 8.87 -16.34 -21.26
N ASN A 44 7.97 -17.30 -21.48
CA ASN A 44 7.50 -17.71 -22.79
C ASN A 44 6.62 -16.62 -23.40
N LYS A 45 6.93 -16.25 -24.64
CA LYS A 45 6.07 -15.43 -25.52
C LYS A 45 4.88 -16.27 -25.99
N VAL A 46 3.67 -15.80 -25.77
CA VAL A 46 2.45 -16.20 -26.50
C VAL A 46 1.64 -14.91 -26.69
N ALA A 47 1.82 -14.26 -27.83
CA ALA A 47 0.95 -14.30 -29.02
C ALA A 47 -0.35 -13.51 -28.83
N LEU A 48 -0.28 -12.29 -29.37
CA LEU A 48 -1.34 -11.32 -29.59
C LEU A 48 -2.49 -11.96 -30.39
N ASN A 49 -3.73 -11.84 -29.92
CA ASN A 49 -4.90 -11.95 -30.80
C ASN A 49 -5.85 -10.77 -30.55
N SER A 50 -5.89 -9.93 -31.57
CA SER A 50 -6.83 -8.84 -31.79
C SER A 50 -8.24 -9.38 -31.96
N MET A 51 -9.19 -8.89 -31.18
CA MET A 51 -10.60 -8.86 -31.60
C MET A 51 -11.11 -7.42 -31.55
N ILE A 52 -11.33 -6.91 -32.75
CA ILE A 52 -11.96 -5.66 -33.09
C ILE A 52 -13.45 -5.76 -32.73
N LEU A 53 -13.94 -4.86 -31.88
CA LEU A 53 -15.37 -4.58 -31.74
C LEU A 53 -15.59 -3.10 -32.08
N SER A 54 -16.04 -2.91 -33.33
CA SER A 54 -16.48 -1.65 -33.90
C SER A 54 -17.79 -1.20 -33.23
N ALA A 55 -17.78 0.01 -32.67
CA ALA A 55 -18.99 0.69 -32.22
C ALA A 55 -19.65 1.40 -33.41
N MET A 56 -20.84 0.96 -33.80
CA MET A 56 -21.73 1.67 -34.70
C MET A 56 -22.76 2.50 -33.91
N ARG A 57 -22.66 3.82 -34.01
CA ARG A 57 -23.70 4.85 -33.85
C ARG A 57 -23.25 6.00 -34.74
N THR A 58 -24.00 6.70 -35.59
CA THR A 58 -25.42 6.83 -35.93
C THR A 58 -25.43 7.78 -37.14
N CYS A 59 -26.29 7.58 -38.14
CA CYS A 59 -26.82 8.72 -38.91
C CYS A 59 -28.05 8.32 -39.71
N SER A 60 -29.19 8.89 -39.32
CA SER A 60 -30.39 8.96 -40.14
C SER A 60 -30.44 10.31 -40.87
N ILE A 61 -31.09 10.25 -42.03
CA ILE A 61 -31.06 11.17 -43.17
C ILE A 61 -32.03 12.36 -43.02
N SER A 62 -31.62 13.53 -43.51
CA SER A 62 -32.41 14.47 -44.33
C SER A 62 -31.41 15.43 -45.01
N GLY A 63 -31.51 15.87 -46.27
CA GLY A 63 -32.57 15.84 -47.26
C GLY A 63 -32.55 17.17 -48.03
N PHE A 64 -31.80 17.22 -49.14
CA PHE A 64 -31.90 18.06 -50.35
C PHE A 64 -31.96 19.61 -50.33
N HIS A 65 -31.08 20.19 -51.15
CA HIS A 65 -31.06 21.55 -51.71
C HIS A 65 -32.21 21.86 -52.68
N THR A 66 -32.62 23.13 -52.79
CA THR A 66 -32.85 23.83 -54.09
C THR A 66 -32.97 25.37 -53.96
N HIS A 67 -32.24 26.07 -54.85
CA HIS A 67 -32.46 27.35 -55.57
C HIS A 67 -32.92 28.71 -54.95
N LEU A 68 -32.22 29.77 -55.40
CA LEU A 68 -32.39 31.24 -55.34
C LEU A 68 -33.67 31.77 -56.11
N PRO A 69 -33.97 33.10 -56.32
CA PRO A 69 -33.34 34.41 -55.94
C PRO A 69 -34.31 35.60 -55.54
N LYS A 70 -33.75 36.82 -55.36
CA LYS A 70 -34.34 38.22 -55.47
C LYS A 70 -35.27 38.69 -54.32
N SER A 71 -35.42 39.97 -53.93
CA SER A 71 -34.83 41.30 -54.25
C SER A 71 -35.32 42.37 -53.23
N SER A 72 -34.62 43.51 -53.20
CA SER A 72 -35.11 44.92 -53.04
C SER A 72 -35.58 45.52 -51.70
N GLY A 73 -34.98 46.69 -51.37
CA GLY A 73 -35.59 47.87 -50.73
C GLY A 73 -35.21 48.10 -49.25
N SER A 74 -34.18 48.90 -48.91
CA SER A 74 -34.17 50.38 -48.73
C SER A 74 -35.16 50.86 -47.65
N VAL A 75 -34.79 51.60 -46.58
CA VAL A 75 -34.34 53.00 -46.57
C VAL A 75 -34.01 53.45 -45.13
N SER A 76 -32.85 54.15 -44.94
CA SER A 76 -32.61 55.30 -44.03
C SER A 76 -32.65 55.07 -42.50
N SER A 77 -31.80 55.60 -41.62
CA SER A 77 -30.81 56.69 -41.57
C SER A 77 -30.22 56.64 -40.14
N ARG A 78 -29.02 57.07 -39.75
CA ARG A 78 -28.20 58.23 -40.14
C ARG A 78 -26.79 58.09 -39.51
N LYS A 79 -25.77 58.43 -40.33
CA LYS A 79 -24.51 59.20 -40.08
C LYS A 79 -23.46 58.62 -39.10
N ARG A 80 -22.28 58.17 -39.59
CA ARG A 80 -21.03 58.91 -40.02
C ARG A 80 -20.33 59.57 -38.80
N PHE A 81 -19.04 59.39 -38.50
CA PHE A 81 -17.77 59.40 -39.28
C PHE A 81 -16.77 58.38 -38.66
N SER A 82 -16.00 57.54 -39.37
CA SER A 82 -14.87 57.73 -40.30
C SER A 82 -13.62 58.43 -39.70
N SER A 83 -12.55 57.67 -39.46
CA SER A 83 -11.26 57.91 -40.13
C SER A 83 -10.31 56.72 -39.98
N THR A 84 -9.76 56.32 -41.12
CA THR A 84 -8.64 55.42 -41.38
C THR A 84 -7.31 56.04 -40.97
N ALA A 85 -6.34 55.25 -40.48
CA ALA A 85 -4.94 55.25 -40.97
C ALA A 85 -4.05 54.22 -40.24
N LEU A 86 -2.98 53.85 -40.95
CA LEU A 86 -2.04 52.74 -40.78
C LEU A 86 -1.01 52.84 -39.63
N SER A 87 -0.41 51.66 -39.38
CA SER A 87 1.02 51.32 -39.19
C SER A 87 1.68 51.30 -37.80
N LEU A 88 2.06 50.06 -37.43
CA LEU A 88 3.35 49.51 -36.98
C LEU A 88 4.09 49.98 -35.68
N ILE A 89 4.45 48.94 -34.90
CA ILE A 89 5.59 48.76 -33.97
C ILE A 89 5.43 49.52 -32.64
N THR A 90 5.42 48.87 -31.47
CA THR A 90 6.63 48.31 -30.85
C THR A 90 6.28 47.30 -29.75
N GLN A 91 7.11 46.25 -29.66
CA GLN A 91 7.08 45.22 -28.62
C GLN A 91 7.40 45.80 -27.24
N THR A 92 6.66 45.36 -26.22
CA THR A 92 7.18 45.23 -24.85
C THR A 92 6.88 43.83 -24.34
N ILE A 93 7.95 43.11 -24.03
CA ILE A 93 7.97 41.75 -23.51
C ILE A 93 7.66 41.82 -22.02
N SER A 94 6.60 41.14 -21.59
CA SER A 94 6.32 40.85 -20.17
C SER A 94 6.62 39.36 -19.93
N PRO A 95 7.56 38.98 -19.04
CA PRO A 95 7.96 37.59 -18.87
C PRO A 95 7.18 36.95 -17.72
N PHE A 96 5.98 36.44 -17.96
CA PHE A 96 5.34 35.49 -17.04
C PHE A 96 4.45 34.52 -17.82
N ALA A 97 5.09 33.66 -18.61
CA ALA A 97 4.48 32.41 -19.03
C ALA A 97 4.76 31.36 -17.94
N HIS A 98 3.79 31.15 -17.05
CA HIS A 98 3.77 29.92 -16.27
C HIS A 98 3.58 28.74 -17.24
N PRO A 99 4.49 27.76 -17.30
CA PRO A 99 4.23 26.58 -18.10
C PRO A 99 3.13 25.78 -17.42
N ARG A 100 1.93 25.79 -18.00
CA ARG A 100 0.93 24.73 -17.79
C ARG A 100 1.53 23.43 -18.34
N SER A 101 2.28 22.72 -17.50
CA SER A 101 2.95 21.47 -17.90
C SER A 101 2.97 20.43 -16.77
N SER A 102 1.90 20.31 -15.98
CA SER A 102 1.75 19.19 -15.04
C SER A 102 0.88 18.06 -15.60
N VAL A 103 -0.08 18.34 -16.48
CA VAL A 103 -1.10 17.35 -16.87
C VAL A 103 -0.59 16.30 -17.88
N ILE A 104 0.43 16.60 -18.70
CA ILE A 104 0.91 15.67 -19.74
C ILE A 104 2.02 14.74 -19.22
N VAL A 105 2.73 15.12 -18.15
CA VAL A 105 3.86 14.33 -17.62
C VAL A 105 3.41 13.07 -16.87
N SER A 106 2.14 13.01 -16.42
CA SER A 106 1.60 11.89 -15.65
C SER A 106 1.51 10.56 -16.42
N SER A 107 1.46 10.59 -17.76
CA SER A 107 1.23 9.36 -18.56
C SER A 107 2.46 8.50 -18.84
N LEU A 108 3.67 8.95 -18.48
CA LEU A 108 4.92 8.26 -18.83
C LEU A 108 5.57 7.49 -17.68
N LEU A 109 5.11 7.68 -16.43
CA LEU A 109 5.65 6.98 -15.27
C LEU A 109 4.73 5.81 -14.90
N SER A 110 5.32 4.64 -14.72
CA SER A 110 4.62 3.52 -14.09
C SER A 110 4.20 3.92 -12.66
N PRO A 111 3.05 3.44 -12.14
CA PRO A 111 2.67 3.64 -10.74
C PRO A 111 3.78 3.30 -9.73
N SER A 112 4.66 2.35 -10.09
CA SER A 112 5.83 1.96 -9.29
C SER A 112 6.88 3.06 -9.13
N ASP A 113 6.97 3.98 -10.07
CA ASP A 113 8.04 4.98 -10.16
C ASP A 113 7.59 6.35 -9.64
N ILE A 114 6.30 6.51 -9.37
CA ILE A 114 5.74 7.72 -8.81
C ILE A 114 6.21 7.88 -7.35
N PRO A 115 6.90 8.97 -6.98
CA PRO A 115 7.40 9.17 -5.62
C PRO A 115 6.27 9.11 -4.59
N GLN A 116 6.46 8.35 -3.51
CA GLN A 116 5.47 8.34 -2.43
C GLN A 116 5.30 9.74 -1.84
N LYS A 117 4.08 10.02 -1.36
CA LYS A 117 3.69 11.32 -0.77
C LYS A 117 3.63 12.49 -1.78
N SER A 118 3.81 12.22 -3.08
CA SER A 118 3.51 13.17 -4.16
C SER A 118 2.00 13.29 -4.40
N GLU A 119 1.57 14.36 -5.08
CA GLU A 119 0.16 14.56 -5.44
C GLU A 119 -0.35 13.45 -6.35
N GLU A 120 0.46 13.02 -7.33
CA GLU A 120 0.16 11.92 -8.23
C GLU A 120 -0.01 10.60 -7.49
N TRP A 121 0.79 10.37 -6.45
CA TRP A 121 0.67 9.19 -5.59
C TRP A 121 -0.64 9.19 -4.80
N PHE A 122 -1.07 10.34 -4.27
CA PHE A 122 -2.37 10.46 -3.61
C PHE A 122 -3.52 10.24 -4.58
N ALA A 123 -3.43 10.78 -5.80
CA ALA A 123 -4.43 10.60 -6.85
C ALA A 123 -4.60 9.12 -7.22
N LEU A 124 -3.51 8.37 -7.41
CA LEU A 124 -3.55 6.93 -7.71
C LEU A 124 -4.30 6.11 -6.63
N ARG A 125 -4.21 6.54 -5.37
CA ARG A 125 -4.79 5.84 -4.21
C ARG A 125 -6.27 6.13 -3.99
N LYS A 126 -6.77 7.23 -4.53
CA LYS A 126 -8.15 7.69 -4.31
C LYS A 126 -9.15 6.63 -4.78
N ASP A 127 -8.93 6.08 -5.97
CA ASP A 127 -9.78 5.07 -6.61
C ASP A 127 -9.31 3.63 -6.38
N LYS A 128 -8.69 3.39 -5.22
CA LYS A 128 -8.21 2.07 -4.80
C LYS A 128 -8.48 1.85 -3.32
N LEU A 129 -8.76 0.62 -2.94
CA LEU A 129 -8.66 0.18 -1.55
C LEU A 129 -7.20 -0.17 -1.26
N THR A 130 -6.57 0.61 -0.39
CA THR A 130 -5.15 0.47 -0.09
C THR A 130 -4.91 -0.50 1.08
N THR A 131 -3.83 -1.28 1.06
CA THR A 131 -3.53 -2.27 2.11
C THR A 131 -3.53 -1.70 3.53
N SER A 132 -3.09 -0.46 3.71
CA SER A 132 -3.11 0.25 5.01
C SER A 132 -4.52 0.46 5.59
N THR A 133 -5.56 0.42 4.75
CA THR A 133 -6.97 0.58 5.18
C THR A 133 -7.71 -0.75 5.31
N PHE A 134 -7.07 -1.90 5.04
CA PHE A 134 -7.74 -3.20 5.04
C PHE A 134 -8.30 -3.57 6.42
N SER A 135 -7.58 -3.32 7.52
CA SER A 135 -8.10 -3.59 8.86
C SER A 135 -9.38 -2.82 9.16
N THR A 136 -9.47 -1.57 8.68
CA THR A 136 -10.68 -0.75 8.77
C THR A 136 -11.81 -1.29 7.90
N ALA A 137 -11.55 -1.62 6.64
CA ALA A 137 -12.54 -2.24 5.74
C ALA A 137 -13.04 -3.60 6.25
N LEU A 138 -12.20 -4.33 7.00
CA LEU A 138 -12.55 -5.60 7.66
C LEU A 138 -13.37 -5.42 8.95
N GLY A 139 -13.53 -4.18 9.44
CA GLY A 139 -14.26 -3.90 10.69
C GLY A 139 -13.48 -4.26 11.96
N PHE A 140 -12.14 -4.15 11.95
CA PHE A 140 -11.33 -4.43 13.16
C PHE A 140 -11.53 -3.39 14.27
N TRP A 141 -11.96 -2.19 13.90
CA TRP A 141 -12.14 -1.07 14.82
C TRP A 141 -13.61 -0.92 15.21
N LYS A 142 -13.84 -0.58 16.47
CA LYS A 142 -15.18 -0.29 16.99
C LYS A 142 -15.74 1.00 16.38
N GLY A 143 -17.06 1.16 16.48
CA GLY A 143 -17.76 2.37 16.06
C GLY A 143 -17.99 2.41 14.55
N ASN A 144 -17.89 3.61 13.98
CA ASN A 144 -18.23 3.95 12.59
C ASN A 144 -17.02 3.93 11.64
N ARG A 145 -15.85 3.45 12.04
CA ARG A 145 -14.60 3.54 11.23
C ARG A 145 -14.73 2.94 9.83
N ARG A 146 -15.52 1.88 9.67
CA ARG A 146 -15.79 1.25 8.37
C ARG A 146 -16.68 2.15 7.49
N ALA A 147 -17.69 2.80 8.07
CA ALA A 147 -18.51 3.81 7.40
C ALA A 147 -17.71 5.07 7.06
N GLU A 148 -16.81 5.53 7.95
CA GLU A 148 -15.90 6.65 7.66
C GLU A 148 -14.99 6.37 6.46
N LEU A 149 -14.43 5.16 6.37
CA LEU A 149 -13.65 4.74 5.21
C LEU A 149 -14.51 4.65 3.94
N TRP A 150 -15.74 4.15 4.05
CA TRP A 150 -16.67 4.13 2.93
C TRP A 150 -16.96 5.54 2.43
N HIS A 151 -17.26 6.48 3.34
CA HIS A 151 -17.47 7.88 3.00
C HIS A 151 -16.24 8.50 2.32
N GLU A 152 -15.02 8.24 2.83
CA GLU A 152 -13.76 8.67 2.18
C GLU A 152 -13.62 8.13 0.75
N LYS A 153 -14.12 6.91 0.49
CA LYS A 153 -14.04 6.30 -0.83
C LYS A 153 -15.18 6.70 -1.76
N VAL A 154 -16.32 7.11 -1.23
CA VAL A 154 -17.50 7.48 -2.03
C VAL A 154 -17.49 8.96 -2.39
N TYR A 155 -17.16 9.83 -1.44
CA TYR A 155 -17.22 11.27 -1.63
C TYR A 155 -15.84 11.86 -1.91
N ASP A 156 -15.80 12.81 -2.85
CA ASP A 156 -14.61 13.58 -3.14
C ASP A 156 -14.47 14.75 -2.16
N SER A 157 -14.04 14.48 -0.93
CA SER A 157 -13.80 15.52 0.05
C SER A 157 -12.32 15.81 0.23
N ASP A 158 -11.86 16.93 -0.31
CA ASP A 158 -10.52 17.48 -0.09
C ASP A 158 -10.25 17.82 1.38
N ALA A 159 -11.31 17.94 2.19
CA ALA A 159 -11.23 18.26 3.61
C ALA A 159 -11.54 17.04 4.49
N ARG A 160 -10.56 16.15 4.66
CA ARG A 160 -10.59 15.24 5.82
C ARG A 160 -10.37 16.08 7.07
N VAL A 161 -11.38 16.14 7.94
CA VAL A 161 -11.17 16.56 9.34
C VAL A 161 -10.45 15.42 10.05
N VAL A 162 -9.14 15.34 9.85
CA VAL A 162 -8.27 14.44 10.61
C VAL A 162 -8.08 15.04 11.99
N GLU A 163 -8.41 14.30 13.03
CA GLU A 163 -8.11 14.71 14.40
C GLU A 163 -6.64 15.06 14.54
N GLU A 164 -6.36 16.10 15.32
CA GLU A 164 -5.01 16.64 15.49
C GLU A 164 -4.02 15.56 15.96
N SER A 165 -4.46 14.69 16.88
CA SER A 165 -3.68 13.57 17.39
C SER A 165 -3.26 12.57 16.30
N ALA A 166 -4.14 12.28 15.35
CA ALA A 166 -3.87 11.39 14.22
C ALA A 166 -2.90 12.06 13.22
N ARG A 167 -3.06 13.36 12.97
CA ARG A 167 -2.14 14.14 12.13
C ARG A 167 -0.72 14.14 12.71
N PHE A 168 -0.57 14.34 14.03
CA PHE A 168 0.74 14.27 14.67
C PHE A 168 1.37 12.88 14.56
N ALA A 169 0.60 11.81 14.75
CA ALA A 169 1.09 10.44 14.59
C ALA A 169 1.55 10.14 13.16
N MET A 170 0.81 10.61 12.15
CA MET A 170 1.18 10.48 10.74
C MET A 170 2.47 11.24 10.43
N ASN A 171 2.56 12.51 10.85
CA ASN A 171 3.73 13.35 10.64
C ASN A 171 4.98 12.78 11.31
N TRP A 172 4.83 12.19 12.50
CA TRP A 172 5.91 11.49 13.19
C TRP A 172 6.43 10.31 12.36
N GLY A 173 5.53 9.47 11.86
CA GLY A 173 5.88 8.35 10.98
C GLY A 173 6.67 8.83 9.76
N VAL A 174 6.15 9.85 9.05
CA VAL A 174 6.80 10.42 7.86
C VAL A 174 8.21 10.93 8.16
N GLN A 175 8.40 11.63 9.29
CA GLN A 175 9.70 12.18 9.67
C GLN A 175 10.72 11.09 10.02
N MET A 176 10.28 10.01 10.67
CA MET A 176 11.20 8.99 11.19
C MET A 176 11.48 7.84 10.21
N GLU A 177 10.60 7.62 9.23
CA GLU A 177 10.66 6.50 8.28
C GLU A 177 12.03 6.37 7.60
N SER A 178 12.57 7.44 7.02
CA SER A 178 13.89 7.39 6.35
C SER A 178 15.02 7.02 7.30
N SER A 179 15.01 7.55 8.54
CA SER A 179 16.02 7.22 9.55
C SER A 179 15.89 5.78 10.03
N ALA A 180 14.67 5.27 10.15
CA ALA A 180 14.39 3.89 10.50
C ALA A 180 14.85 2.92 9.38
N ILE A 181 14.58 3.23 8.11
CA ILE A 181 15.07 2.42 6.98
C ILE A 181 16.60 2.36 6.98
N GLU A 182 17.28 3.49 7.18
CA GLU A 182 18.74 3.52 7.26
C GLU A 182 19.29 2.70 8.45
N ARG A 183 18.61 2.73 9.61
CA ARG A 183 18.97 1.86 10.75
C ARG A 183 18.75 0.39 10.42
N TYR A 184 17.64 0.05 9.77
CA TYR A 184 17.34 -1.29 9.31
C TYR A 184 18.42 -1.83 8.37
N LYS A 185 18.83 -1.05 7.36
CA LYS A 185 19.91 -1.40 6.42
C LYS A 185 21.21 -1.74 7.15
N ARG A 186 21.60 -0.90 8.12
CA ARG A 186 22.81 -1.11 8.94
C ARG A 186 22.74 -2.39 9.77
N ILE A 187 21.60 -2.66 10.41
CA ILE A 187 21.41 -3.85 11.25
C ILE A 187 21.41 -5.12 10.41
N MET A 188 20.64 -5.13 9.32
CA MET A 188 20.41 -6.32 8.51
C MET A 188 21.49 -6.57 7.47
N GLY A 189 22.38 -5.59 7.23
CA GLY A 189 23.45 -5.69 6.24
C GLY A 189 22.92 -5.88 4.81
N CYS A 190 21.82 -5.23 4.47
CA CYS A 190 21.14 -5.37 3.18
C CYS A 190 20.74 -4.01 2.59
N GLU A 191 20.56 -3.97 1.27
CA GLU A 191 19.99 -2.81 0.59
C GLU A 191 18.46 -2.84 0.60
N VAL A 192 17.87 -1.66 0.49
CA VAL A 192 16.41 -1.45 0.43
C VAL A 192 16.11 -0.61 -0.80
N GLY A 193 15.42 -1.21 -1.77
CA GLY A 193 14.91 -0.52 -2.96
C GLY A 193 13.62 0.24 -2.66
N THR A 194 13.28 1.19 -3.53
CA THR A 194 12.05 2.00 -3.42
C THR A 194 10.97 1.51 -4.39
N MET A 195 9.71 1.74 -4.04
CA MET A 195 8.56 1.55 -4.92
C MET A 195 7.43 2.50 -4.48
N GLY A 196 6.86 3.24 -5.43
CA GLY A 196 5.79 4.20 -5.22
C GLY A 196 4.45 3.56 -4.85
N PHE A 197 3.81 2.99 -5.87
CA PHE A 197 2.51 2.34 -5.73
C PHE A 197 2.42 1.10 -6.61
N ALA A 198 1.97 0.00 -6.02
CA ALA A 198 1.67 -1.24 -6.71
C ALA A 198 0.16 -1.41 -6.83
N ILE A 199 -0.29 -1.77 -8.03
CA ILE A 199 -1.66 -2.21 -8.30
C ILE A 199 -1.59 -3.72 -8.51
N HIS A 200 -2.64 -4.43 -8.09
CA HIS A 200 -2.68 -5.88 -8.26
C HIS A 200 -2.53 -6.26 -9.75
N SER A 201 -1.72 -7.26 -10.08
CA SER A 201 -1.43 -7.63 -11.48
C SER A 201 -2.63 -8.26 -12.23
N ASN A 202 -3.49 -8.98 -11.52
CA ASN A 202 -4.78 -9.45 -12.04
C ASN A 202 -5.78 -8.27 -12.19
N GLU A 203 -6.31 -8.09 -13.40
CA GLU A 203 -7.28 -7.05 -13.77
C GLU A 203 -8.54 -7.04 -12.89
N GLU A 204 -9.02 -8.21 -12.47
CA GLU A 204 -10.20 -8.33 -11.57
C GLU A 204 -9.97 -7.67 -10.20
N PHE A 205 -8.70 -7.46 -9.83
CA PHE A 205 -8.28 -6.92 -8.55
C PHE A 205 -7.63 -5.54 -8.67
N HIS A 206 -7.74 -4.87 -9.82
CA HIS A 206 -7.23 -3.51 -10.03
C HIS A 206 -7.81 -2.45 -9.08
N TRP A 207 -8.85 -2.76 -8.32
CA TRP A 207 -9.36 -1.91 -7.25
C TRP A 207 -8.53 -1.98 -5.97
N LEU A 208 -7.55 -2.88 -5.87
CA LEU A 208 -6.63 -3.02 -4.75
C LEU A 208 -5.27 -2.39 -5.07
N GLY A 209 -4.66 -1.75 -4.07
CA GLY A 209 -3.31 -1.20 -4.21
C GLY A 209 -2.48 -1.20 -2.93
N ALA A 210 -1.16 -1.15 -3.08
CA ALA A 210 -0.19 -1.21 -2.00
C ALA A 210 0.92 -0.18 -2.19
N SER A 211 1.45 0.34 -1.08
CA SER A 211 2.69 1.10 -1.04
C SER A 211 3.58 0.45 0.00
N PRO A 212 4.61 -0.31 -0.38
CA PRO A 212 5.60 -0.82 0.56
C PRO A 212 6.54 0.30 1.01
N ASP A 213 7.05 0.24 2.25
CA ASP A 213 8.09 1.18 2.70
C ASP A 213 9.46 0.85 2.07
N GLY A 214 9.65 -0.38 1.60
CA GLY A 214 10.80 -0.77 0.79
C GLY A 214 10.66 -2.13 0.13
N ILE A 215 11.48 -2.37 -0.89
CA ILE A 215 11.65 -3.66 -1.55
C ILE A 215 12.97 -4.26 -1.12
N LEU A 216 12.94 -5.52 -0.72
CA LEU A 216 14.12 -6.26 -0.30
C LEU A 216 14.52 -7.26 -1.38
N ASP A 217 15.80 -7.61 -1.39
CA ASP A 217 16.30 -8.70 -2.21
C ASP A 217 15.55 -10.02 -1.93
N CYS A 218 15.60 -10.95 -2.89
CA CYS A 218 14.91 -12.25 -2.80
C CYS A 218 13.38 -12.12 -2.62
N PHE A 219 12.78 -11.13 -3.29
CA PHE A 219 11.33 -10.93 -3.33
C PHE A 219 10.70 -10.71 -1.95
N GLY A 220 11.38 -9.94 -1.09
CA GLY A 220 10.83 -9.49 0.18
C GLY A 220 10.25 -8.08 0.13
N ILE A 221 9.44 -7.76 1.13
CA ILE A 221 8.92 -6.41 1.37
C ILE A 221 9.42 -5.92 2.72
N LEU A 222 9.76 -4.64 2.83
CA LEU A 222 9.96 -3.96 4.10
C LEU A 222 8.73 -3.11 4.41
N GLU A 223 8.20 -3.26 5.61
CA GLU A 223 7.16 -2.41 6.18
C GLU A 223 7.70 -1.82 7.50
N VAL A 224 7.81 -0.51 7.59
CA VAL A 224 8.35 0.24 8.72
C VAL A 224 7.22 0.87 9.53
N LYS A 225 7.34 0.79 10.85
CA LYS A 225 6.42 1.44 11.78
C LYS A 225 7.21 2.17 12.85
N CYS A 226 6.88 3.44 13.05
CA CYS A 226 7.45 4.30 14.09
C CYS A 226 6.32 4.72 15.05
N PRO A 227 6.04 3.95 16.12
CA PRO A 227 4.88 4.22 16.97
C PRO A 227 4.99 5.57 17.69
N TYR A 228 3.92 6.39 17.61
CA TYR A 228 3.87 7.73 18.23
C TYR A 228 3.43 7.74 19.70
N ASN A 229 2.66 6.74 20.13
CA ASN A 229 2.15 6.58 21.50
C ASN A 229 1.59 7.87 22.13
N LYS A 230 0.69 8.56 21.43
CA LYS A 230 0.08 9.84 21.87
C LYS A 230 1.12 10.90 22.28
N GLY A 231 2.23 10.98 21.56
CA GLY A 231 3.32 11.94 21.81
C GLY A 231 4.41 11.43 22.75
N LYS A 232 4.18 10.32 23.47
CA LYS A 232 5.13 9.78 24.46
C LYS A 232 6.21 8.88 23.83
N THR A 233 6.82 9.34 22.75
CA THR A 233 7.75 8.56 21.90
C THR A 233 8.99 8.06 22.66
N GLU A 234 9.44 8.82 23.65
CA GLU A 234 10.56 8.53 24.56
C GLU A 234 10.30 7.35 25.50
N THR A 235 9.04 6.97 25.72
CA THR A 235 8.68 5.83 26.59
C THR A 235 8.42 4.54 25.81
N VAL A 236 8.38 4.61 24.47
CA VAL A 236 7.96 3.48 23.64
C VAL A 236 9.10 2.49 23.47
N LEU A 237 8.85 1.24 23.83
CA LEU A 237 9.71 0.11 23.52
C LEU A 237 9.29 -0.56 22.21
N PRO A 238 10.23 -1.15 21.47
CA PRO A 238 9.89 -1.92 20.28
C PRO A 238 9.01 -3.11 20.64
N TRP A 239 8.16 -3.54 19.70
CA TRP A 239 7.18 -4.57 19.98
C TRP A 239 7.82 -5.91 20.29
N LYS A 240 7.28 -6.62 21.29
CA LYS A 240 7.69 -8.01 21.60
C LYS A 240 7.01 -9.04 20.69
N LYS A 241 5.88 -8.68 20.08
CA LYS A 241 5.09 -9.49 19.15
C LYS A 241 4.48 -8.57 18.10
N VAL A 242 4.18 -9.09 16.91
CA VAL A 242 3.48 -8.34 15.87
C VAL A 242 2.08 -7.92 16.36
N PRO A 243 1.68 -6.64 16.25
CA PRO A 243 0.30 -6.26 16.47
C PRO A 243 -0.60 -6.84 15.38
N TYR A 244 -1.58 -7.67 15.76
CA TYR A 244 -2.39 -8.45 14.83
C TYR A 244 -3.12 -7.61 13.77
N TYR A 245 -3.47 -6.37 14.09
CA TYR A 245 -4.19 -5.48 13.17
C TYR A 245 -3.37 -5.01 11.97
N TYR A 246 -2.04 -5.27 11.94
CA TYR A 246 -1.23 -5.09 10.73
C TYR A 246 -1.33 -6.27 9.76
N MET A 247 -1.77 -7.46 10.19
CA MET A 247 -1.82 -8.64 9.32
C MET A 247 -2.60 -8.44 8.02
N PRO A 248 -3.78 -7.77 8.00
CA PRO A 248 -4.44 -7.44 6.75
C PRO A 248 -3.56 -6.68 5.77
N GLN A 249 -2.80 -5.69 6.26
CA GLN A 249 -1.93 -4.86 5.43
C GLN A 249 -0.77 -5.68 4.86
N LEU A 250 -0.05 -6.42 5.72
CA LEU A 250 1.12 -7.20 5.31
C LEU A 250 0.76 -8.29 4.29
N GLN A 251 -0.35 -9.00 4.56
CA GLN A 251 -0.85 -10.06 3.67
C GLN A 251 -1.36 -9.48 2.35
N GLY A 252 -2.01 -8.31 2.39
CA GLY A 252 -2.40 -7.58 1.19
C GLY A 252 -1.21 -7.13 0.33
N GLN A 253 -0.13 -6.64 0.95
CA GLN A 253 1.09 -6.26 0.22
C GLN A 253 1.71 -7.47 -0.49
N MET A 254 1.82 -8.61 0.20
CA MET A 254 2.33 -9.86 -0.36
C MET A 254 1.47 -10.38 -1.52
N GLU A 255 0.15 -10.26 -1.43
CA GLU A 255 -0.74 -10.63 -2.52
C GLU A 255 -0.55 -9.73 -3.74
N ILE A 256 -0.72 -8.41 -3.55
CA ILE A 256 -0.75 -7.42 -4.64
C ILE A 256 0.57 -7.40 -5.41
N MET A 257 1.68 -7.55 -4.69
CA MET A 257 3.02 -7.45 -5.27
C MET A 257 3.61 -8.81 -5.66
N ASP A 258 2.86 -9.89 -5.44
CA ASP A 258 3.31 -11.29 -5.58
C ASP A 258 4.68 -11.53 -4.93
N ARG A 259 4.68 -11.45 -3.59
CA ARG A 259 5.86 -11.63 -2.72
C ARG A 259 5.52 -12.63 -1.62
N GLU A 260 6.49 -13.43 -1.20
CA GLU A 260 6.21 -14.52 -0.24
C GLU A 260 6.41 -14.12 1.22
N TRP A 261 7.04 -12.99 1.50
CA TRP A 261 7.31 -12.55 2.88
C TRP A 261 7.47 -11.04 3.03
N VAL A 262 7.18 -10.54 4.23
CA VAL A 262 7.41 -9.15 4.66
C VAL A 262 8.27 -9.14 5.93
N ASN A 263 9.24 -8.22 5.99
CA ASN A 263 9.82 -7.79 7.26
C ASN A 263 9.01 -6.62 7.80
N LEU A 264 8.30 -6.84 8.90
CA LEU A 264 7.72 -5.76 9.69
C LEU A 264 8.78 -5.24 10.66
N TYR A 265 9.24 -4.02 10.44
CA TYR A 265 10.22 -3.34 11.26
C TYR A 265 9.55 -2.30 12.18
N CYS A 266 9.62 -2.53 13.48
CA CYS A 266 9.19 -1.58 14.49
C CYS A 266 10.41 -0.82 15.01
N TRP A 267 10.48 0.48 14.69
CA TRP A 267 11.55 1.36 15.16
C TRP A 267 11.04 2.32 16.22
N THR A 268 11.76 2.43 17.34
CA THR A 268 11.51 3.41 18.39
C THR A 268 12.82 4.08 18.82
N ARG A 269 12.72 5.16 19.61
CA ARG A 269 13.90 5.80 20.20
C ARG A 269 14.66 4.89 21.18
N ASN A 270 14.03 3.83 21.68
CA ASN A 270 14.58 2.93 22.70
C ASN A 270 15.00 1.56 22.13
N GLY A 271 15.06 1.43 20.80
CA GLY A 271 15.46 0.20 20.12
C GLY A 271 14.53 -0.16 18.97
N SER A 272 14.72 -1.37 18.43
CA SER A 272 13.94 -1.82 17.28
C SER A 272 13.72 -3.34 17.26
N THR A 273 12.68 -3.79 16.54
CA THR A 273 12.45 -5.21 16.28
C THR A 273 12.07 -5.46 14.83
N VAL A 274 12.58 -6.56 14.27
CA VAL A 274 12.22 -7.05 12.94
C VAL A 274 11.48 -8.37 13.09
N PHE A 275 10.26 -8.43 12.55
CA PHE A 275 9.49 -9.67 12.44
C PHE A 275 9.38 -10.11 10.99
N ARG A 276 9.65 -11.39 10.71
CA ARG A 276 9.37 -12.03 9.42
C ARG A 276 7.94 -12.56 9.44
N VAL A 277 7.14 -12.09 8.52
CA VAL A 277 5.77 -12.57 8.28
C VAL A 277 5.73 -13.25 6.92
N MET A 278 5.24 -14.48 6.88
CA MET A 278 5.10 -15.26 5.63
C MET A 278 3.70 -15.07 5.04
N ARG A 279 3.59 -15.17 3.71
CA ARG A 279 2.30 -15.12 3.01
C ARG A 279 1.41 -16.31 3.43
N ASP A 280 0.16 -16.00 3.78
CA ASP A 280 -0.89 -16.98 4.06
C ASP A 280 -2.05 -16.78 3.09
N ARG A 281 -2.10 -17.65 2.08
CA ARG A 281 -3.13 -17.65 1.03
C ARG A 281 -4.53 -17.99 1.59
N SER A 282 -4.60 -18.77 2.67
CA SER A 282 -5.87 -19.14 3.32
C SER A 282 -6.48 -17.95 4.05
N TYR A 283 -5.64 -17.14 4.69
CA TYR A 283 -6.02 -15.88 5.32
C TYR A 283 -6.42 -14.85 4.27
N TRP A 284 -5.65 -14.72 3.19
CA TRP A 284 -6.00 -13.86 2.05
C TRP A 284 -7.41 -14.13 1.56
N ARG A 285 -7.76 -15.40 1.29
CA ARG A 285 -9.12 -15.78 0.85
C ARG A 285 -10.21 -15.32 1.83
N ILE A 286 -9.95 -15.35 3.14
CA ILE A 286 -10.92 -14.89 4.14
C ILE A 286 -11.11 -13.38 4.05
N ILE A 287 -10.01 -12.61 4.05
CA ILE A 287 -10.10 -11.15 4.07
C ILE A 287 -10.56 -10.59 2.73
N HIS A 288 -10.13 -11.18 1.62
CA HIS A 288 -10.51 -10.78 0.27
C HIS A 288 -12.03 -10.79 0.06
N ASP A 289 -12.73 -11.81 0.56
CA ASP A 289 -14.19 -11.86 0.48
C ASP A 289 -14.87 -10.66 1.16
N VAL A 290 -14.30 -10.18 2.28
CA VAL A 290 -14.83 -9.00 3.00
C VAL A 290 -14.44 -7.70 2.30
N LEU A 291 -13.21 -7.62 1.77
CA LEU A 291 -12.74 -6.46 1.02
C LEU A 291 -13.57 -6.30 -0.28
N ARG A 292 -13.91 -7.41 -0.94
CA ARG A 292 -14.74 -7.44 -2.15
C ARG A 292 -16.13 -6.91 -1.85
N GLU A 293 -16.79 -7.39 -0.77
CA GLU A 293 -18.11 -6.89 -0.35
C GLU A 293 -18.04 -5.39 -0.07
N PHE A 294 -17.09 -4.94 0.75
CA PHE A 294 -16.91 -3.52 1.05
C PHE A 294 -16.76 -2.68 -0.23
N TRP A 295 -16.00 -3.14 -1.22
CA TRP A 295 -15.75 -2.38 -2.44
C TRP A 295 -16.93 -2.45 -3.42
N TRP A 296 -17.34 -3.64 -3.81
CA TRP A 296 -18.28 -3.86 -4.90
C TRP A 296 -19.76 -3.81 -4.49
N GLU A 297 -20.07 -4.05 -3.22
CA GLU A 297 -21.44 -3.99 -2.71
C GLU A 297 -21.72 -2.68 -1.96
N SER A 298 -20.69 -2.00 -1.44
CA SER A 298 -20.85 -0.72 -0.73
C SER A 298 -20.31 0.48 -1.49
N VAL A 299 -19.03 0.49 -1.89
CA VAL A 299 -18.39 1.71 -2.46
C VAL A 299 -18.85 1.98 -3.90
N ILE A 300 -18.80 0.98 -4.78
CA ILE A 300 -19.09 1.19 -6.21
C ILE A 300 -20.56 1.59 -6.46
N PRO A 301 -21.57 0.90 -5.91
CA PRO A 301 -22.97 1.29 -6.09
C PRO A 301 -23.28 2.69 -5.55
N ALA A 302 -22.63 3.09 -4.45
CA ALA A 302 -22.76 4.43 -3.90
C ALA A 302 -22.19 5.51 -4.83
N ARG A 303 -21.01 5.26 -5.42
CA ARG A 303 -20.42 6.15 -6.44
C ARG A 303 -21.32 6.25 -7.67
N GLU A 304 -21.88 5.13 -8.14
CA GLU A 304 -22.81 5.12 -9.27
C GLU A 304 -24.08 5.91 -8.97
N ALA A 305 -24.65 5.77 -7.76
CA ALA A 305 -25.80 6.55 -7.33
C ALA A 305 -25.51 8.06 -7.31
N LEU A 306 -24.34 8.48 -6.83
CA LEU A 306 -23.91 9.88 -6.88
C LEU A 306 -23.76 10.40 -8.31
N LEU A 307 -23.17 9.61 -9.21
CA LEU A 307 -23.04 9.97 -10.63
C LEU A 307 -24.40 10.13 -11.32
N LEU A 308 -25.41 9.40 -10.87
CA LEU A 308 -26.80 9.52 -11.32
C LEU A 308 -27.57 10.68 -10.66
N GLY A 309 -26.92 11.48 -9.81
CA GLY A 309 -27.53 12.62 -9.12
C GLY A 309 -28.56 12.21 -8.07
N LYS A 310 -28.43 11.01 -7.48
CA LYS A 310 -29.27 10.58 -6.35
C LYS A 310 -28.96 11.41 -5.11
N GLU A 311 -29.99 11.65 -4.30
CA GLU A 311 -29.85 12.33 -3.01
C GLU A 311 -29.06 11.48 -2.00
N ASP A 312 -28.40 12.13 -1.04
CA ASP A 312 -27.53 11.48 -0.04
C ASP A 312 -28.21 10.33 0.73
N GLU A 313 -29.50 10.45 1.02
CA GLU A 313 -30.25 9.39 1.72
C GLU A 313 -30.38 8.10 0.90
N GLU A 314 -30.44 8.20 -0.43
CA GLU A 314 -30.41 7.04 -1.32
C GLU A 314 -29.00 6.45 -1.41
N VAL A 315 -27.96 7.28 -1.38
CA VAL A 315 -26.55 6.85 -1.40
C VAL A 315 -26.19 6.10 -0.12
N LYS A 316 -26.67 6.58 1.03
CA LYS A 316 -26.45 5.95 2.36
C LYS A 316 -27.03 4.54 2.48
N LYS A 317 -27.94 4.11 1.59
CA LYS A 317 -28.43 2.73 1.56
C LYS A 317 -27.31 1.71 1.29
N TYR A 318 -26.22 2.15 0.67
CA TYR A 318 -25.04 1.33 0.40
C TYR A 318 -23.96 1.45 1.49
N GLU A 319 -24.21 2.18 2.58
CA GLU A 319 -23.25 2.29 3.67
C GLU A 319 -23.04 0.90 4.34
N PRO A 320 -21.79 0.46 4.53
CA PRO A 320 -21.52 -0.84 5.11
C PRO A 320 -21.82 -0.85 6.61
N THR A 321 -22.30 -1.99 7.12
CA THR A 321 -22.38 -2.22 8.57
C THR A 321 -20.99 -2.10 9.22
N SER A 322 -20.95 -1.73 10.50
CA SER A 322 -19.69 -1.56 11.26
C SER A 322 -18.78 -2.79 11.26
N THR A 323 -19.37 -3.99 11.15
CA THR A 323 -18.65 -5.26 11.02
C THR A 323 -19.29 -6.14 9.97
N HIS A 324 -18.50 -7.03 9.37
CA HIS A 324 -18.94 -8.07 8.46
C HIS A 324 -19.04 -9.42 9.20
N LYS A 325 -19.84 -10.36 8.69
CA LYS A 325 -20.02 -11.70 9.29
C LYS A 325 -18.72 -12.47 9.51
N ARG A 326 -17.67 -12.17 8.72
CA ARG A 326 -16.34 -12.78 8.84
C ARG A 326 -15.31 -11.97 9.64
N THR A 327 -15.66 -10.79 10.16
CA THR A 327 -14.74 -9.92 10.91
C THR A 327 -14.10 -10.66 12.09
N LYS A 328 -14.89 -11.38 12.90
CA LYS A 328 -14.38 -12.15 14.05
C LYS A 328 -13.38 -13.24 13.63
N LEU A 329 -13.66 -13.93 12.52
CA LEU A 329 -12.77 -14.95 11.97
C LEU A 329 -11.46 -14.33 11.47
N ALA A 330 -11.53 -13.20 10.77
CA ALA A 330 -10.36 -12.47 10.30
C ALA A 330 -9.48 -12.01 11.48
N ILE A 331 -10.07 -11.48 12.56
CA ILE A 331 -9.33 -11.10 13.77
C ILE A 331 -8.66 -12.32 14.42
N ALA A 332 -9.39 -13.42 14.59
CA ALA A 332 -8.84 -14.65 15.17
C ALA A 332 -7.64 -15.19 14.36
N LYS A 333 -7.74 -15.22 13.03
CA LYS A 333 -6.63 -15.64 12.17
C LYS A 333 -5.45 -14.65 12.19
N SER A 334 -5.72 -13.34 12.25
CA SER A 334 -4.67 -12.33 12.43
C SER A 334 -3.90 -12.51 13.74
N LEU A 335 -4.58 -12.87 14.83
CA LEU A 335 -3.95 -13.14 16.11
C LEU A 335 -3.01 -14.35 16.03
N ASN A 336 -3.44 -15.44 15.37
CA ASN A 336 -2.61 -16.63 15.18
C ASN A 336 -1.37 -16.32 14.34
N LEU A 337 -1.54 -15.68 13.18
CA LEU A 337 -0.42 -15.29 12.31
C LEU A 337 0.58 -14.38 13.03
N ALA A 338 0.08 -13.44 13.85
CA ALA A 338 0.91 -12.55 14.64
C ALA A 338 1.71 -13.29 15.72
N ALA A 339 1.15 -14.35 16.30
CA ALA A 339 1.85 -15.20 17.26
C ALA A 339 2.89 -16.10 16.60
N GLU A 340 2.65 -16.55 15.37
CA GLU A 340 3.54 -17.42 14.59
C GLU A 340 4.66 -16.65 13.87
N SER A 341 4.55 -15.32 13.78
CA SER A 341 5.54 -14.45 13.12
C SER A 341 6.90 -14.55 13.79
N LYS A 342 7.94 -14.91 13.01
CA LYS A 342 9.29 -15.11 13.53
C LYS A 342 9.92 -13.75 13.89
N LEU A 343 10.33 -13.56 15.14
CA LEU A 343 11.27 -12.50 15.50
C LEU A 343 12.61 -12.82 14.83
N VAL A 344 13.13 -11.91 14.01
CA VAL A 344 14.41 -12.07 13.31
C VAL A 344 15.52 -11.39 14.08
N CYS A 345 15.24 -10.18 14.55
CA CYS A 345 16.22 -9.32 15.18
C CYS A 345 15.53 -8.45 16.24
N ARG A 346 16.24 -8.23 17.35
CA ARG A 346 15.91 -7.23 18.35
C ARG A 346 17.14 -6.39 18.64
N GLU A 347 16.92 -5.10 18.74
CA GLU A 347 17.91 -4.12 19.14
C GLU A 347 17.40 -3.38 20.39
N ILE A 348 18.23 -3.30 21.43
CA ILE A 348 17.98 -2.47 22.62
C ILE A 348 19.31 -1.83 23.03
N ALA A 349 19.33 -0.51 23.23
CA ALA A 349 20.53 0.23 23.64
C ALA A 349 21.77 -0.11 22.78
N ASP A 350 21.61 -0.07 21.45
CA ASP A 350 22.62 -0.42 20.43
C ASP A 350 23.13 -1.88 20.44
N HIS A 351 22.66 -2.71 21.37
CA HIS A 351 22.92 -4.15 21.35
C HIS A 351 21.92 -4.85 20.43
N VAL A 352 22.44 -5.58 19.44
CA VAL A 352 21.66 -6.30 18.42
C VAL A 352 21.74 -7.81 18.66
N GLU A 353 20.58 -8.45 18.76
CA GLU A 353 20.43 -9.89 18.92
C GLU A 353 19.58 -10.47 17.77
N PHE A 354 20.08 -11.53 17.13
CA PHE A 354 19.41 -12.26 16.05
C PHE A 354 18.85 -13.61 16.54
N PHE A 355 17.73 -14.05 15.95
CA PHE A 355 16.96 -15.24 16.37
C PHE A 355 16.67 -16.23 15.24
#